data_AF-A0A7S2M3I6-F1
#
_entry.id   AF-A0A7S2M3I6-F1
#
_cell.length_a   1.000
_cell.length_b   1.000
_cell.length_c   1.000
_cell.angle_alpha   90.00
_cell.angle_beta   90.00
_cell.angle_gamma   90.00
#
_symmetry.space_group_name_H-M   'P 1'
#
loop_
_entity.id
_entity.type
_entity.pdbx_description
1 polymer ?
#
loop_
_entity_poly.entity_id
_entity_poly.type
_entity_poly.pdbx_seq_one_letter_code
_entity_poly.pdbx_strand_id
1 'polypeptide(L)'
;GSTSAGSESGPPSPTSESGGAAGRYVPGQALRREIGRDAPQARRLSLDAAVGRTTSGTEACPSVGSAGHWVGVCQPCDFVHRGLCTNGAACKYCHLCPPGMNRLRRKQKKALAKAAQQLTGASGALRQPPGAGR
;
A
#
# COMPACT_ATOMS: atom_id res chain seq x y z
N GLY A 1 -37.33 -61.33 6.77
CA GLY A 1 -38.02 -61.53 5.49
C GLY A 1 -37.11 -61.05 4.40
N SER A 2 -36.58 -61.99 3.62
CA SER A 2 -35.64 -61.80 2.53
C SER A 2 -36.39 -61.36 1.28
N THR A 3 -35.96 -60.29 0.61
CA THR A 3 -36.35 -60.01 -0.79
C THR A 3 -35.17 -59.46 -1.57
N SER A 4 -34.53 -60.37 -2.29
CA SER A 4 -34.18 -60.36 -3.71
C SER A 4 -33.85 -59.03 -4.41
N ALA A 5 -32.68 -59.05 -5.03
CA ALA A 5 -32.12 -58.05 -5.94
C ALA A 5 -32.99 -57.79 -7.18
N GLY A 6 -33.23 -56.51 -7.47
CA GLY A 6 -33.70 -56.01 -8.75
C GLY A 6 -32.53 -55.49 -9.57
N SER A 7 -32.36 -56.03 -10.76
CA SER A 7 -31.37 -55.61 -11.75
C SER A 7 -32.01 -54.53 -12.61
N GLU A 8 -31.46 -53.31 -12.60
CA GLU A 8 -31.86 -52.27 -13.53
C GLU A 8 -30.64 -51.73 -14.27
N SER A 9 -30.79 -51.81 -15.59
CA SER A 9 -29.82 -51.56 -16.65
C SER A 9 -29.17 -50.18 -16.53
N GLY A 10 -27.83 -50.16 -16.58
CA GLY A 10 -27.06 -48.91 -16.57
C GLY A 10 -27.36 -48.00 -17.77
N PRO A 11 -27.10 -46.69 -17.65
CA PRO A 11 -27.29 -45.74 -18.74
C PRO A 11 -26.35 -46.04 -19.92
N PRO A 12 -26.77 -45.78 -21.18
CA PRO A 12 -25.91 -46.01 -22.32
C PRO A 12 -24.68 -45.11 -22.26
N SER A 13 -23.49 -45.70 -22.42
CA SER A 13 -22.25 -44.95 -22.64
C SER A 13 -22.28 -44.34 -24.05
N PRO A 14 -21.90 -43.06 -24.23
CA PRO A 14 -21.98 -42.42 -25.53
C PRO A 14 -20.88 -42.97 -26.45
N THR A 15 -21.29 -43.57 -27.56
CA THR A 15 -20.42 -43.90 -28.68
C THR A 15 -19.88 -42.63 -29.31
N SER A 16 -18.57 -42.64 -29.51
CA SER A 16 -17.77 -41.60 -30.15
C SER A 16 -18.07 -41.55 -31.65
N GLU A 17 -18.89 -40.59 -32.09
CA GLU A 17 -18.98 -40.24 -33.50
C GLU A 17 -18.85 -38.72 -33.71
N SER A 18 -17.92 -38.38 -34.60
CA SER A 18 -17.48 -37.05 -34.97
C SER A 18 -18.40 -36.44 -36.03
N GLY A 19 -19.18 -35.42 -35.65
CA GLY A 19 -19.97 -34.56 -36.54
C GLY A 19 -19.82 -33.08 -36.14
N GLY A 20 -19.61 -32.22 -37.12
CA GLY A 20 -19.11 -30.85 -36.95
C GLY A 20 -19.97 -29.90 -36.09
N ALA A 21 -19.27 -28.97 -35.42
CA ALA A 21 -19.68 -27.62 -35.03
C ALA A 21 -21.09 -27.38 -34.43
N ALA A 22 -21.71 -28.37 -33.79
CA ALA A 22 -22.83 -28.17 -32.86
C ALA A 22 -22.34 -28.52 -31.44
N GLY A 23 -22.33 -27.51 -30.57
CA GLY A 23 -21.54 -27.47 -29.34
C GLY A 23 -21.63 -28.72 -28.46
N ARG A 24 -20.45 -29.25 -28.09
CA ARG A 24 -20.26 -30.22 -27.01
C ARG A 24 -21.09 -29.78 -25.80
N TYR A 25 -21.98 -30.63 -25.31
CA TYR A 25 -22.69 -30.38 -24.07
C TYR A 25 -21.65 -30.22 -22.95
N VAL A 26 -21.58 -29.01 -22.41
CA VAL A 26 -20.76 -28.71 -21.22
C VAL A 26 -21.74 -28.41 -20.10
N PRO A 27 -21.86 -29.28 -19.09
CA PRO A 27 -22.69 -29.03 -17.91
C PRO A 27 -22.43 -27.63 -17.34
N GLY A 28 -23.50 -26.87 -17.12
CA GLY A 28 -23.43 -25.52 -16.57
C GLY A 28 -23.08 -24.40 -17.57
N GLN A 29 -22.87 -24.70 -18.85
CA GLN A 29 -22.58 -23.65 -19.84
C GLN A 29 -23.78 -22.74 -20.14
N ALA A 30 -25.01 -23.29 -20.14
CA ALA A 30 -26.24 -22.51 -20.26
C ALA A 30 -26.41 -21.54 -19.08
N LEU A 31 -26.25 -22.05 -17.85
CA LEU A 31 -26.32 -21.24 -16.62
C LEU A 31 -25.24 -20.15 -16.59
N ARG A 32 -23.99 -20.44 -16.99
CA ARG A 32 -22.94 -19.41 -17.09
C ARG A 32 -23.28 -18.30 -18.10
N ARG A 33 -23.96 -18.64 -19.21
CA ARG A 33 -24.40 -17.66 -20.21
C ARG A 33 -25.54 -16.79 -19.68
N GLU A 34 -26.46 -17.38 -18.92
CA GLU A 34 -27.56 -16.65 -18.27
C GLU A 34 -27.04 -15.74 -17.15
N ILE A 35 -26.20 -16.25 -16.25
CA ILE A 35 -25.54 -15.43 -15.21
C ILE A 35 -24.72 -14.30 -15.84
N GLY A 36 -24.09 -14.54 -16.99
CA GLY A 36 -23.33 -13.52 -17.71
C GLY A 36 -24.18 -12.44 -18.39
N ARG A 37 -25.47 -12.71 -18.69
CA ARG A 37 -26.38 -11.73 -19.31
C ARG A 37 -26.87 -10.69 -18.31
N ASP A 38 -27.10 -11.10 -17.07
CA ASP A 38 -27.59 -10.24 -15.99
C ASP A 38 -26.50 -9.79 -15.00
N ALA A 39 -25.23 -10.13 -15.26
CA ALA A 39 -24.13 -9.72 -14.41
C ALA A 39 -24.06 -8.17 -14.38
N PRO A 40 -24.37 -7.51 -13.24
CA PRO A 40 -24.23 -6.07 -13.16
C PRO A 40 -22.77 -5.73 -13.40
N GLN A 41 -22.52 -4.76 -14.29
CA GLN A 41 -21.15 -4.30 -14.54
C GLN A 41 -20.54 -3.89 -13.20
N ALA A 42 -19.38 -4.45 -12.87
CA ALA A 42 -18.64 -4.09 -11.68
C ALA A 42 -18.28 -2.59 -11.77
N ARG A 43 -19.08 -1.74 -11.11
CA ARG A 43 -18.86 -0.30 -11.13
C ARG A 43 -17.61 -0.02 -10.32
N ARG A 44 -16.61 0.59 -10.96
CA ARG A 44 -15.42 1.09 -10.26
C ARG A 44 -15.82 2.31 -9.43
N LEU A 45 -16.12 2.08 -8.16
CA LEU A 45 -16.37 3.16 -7.22
C LEU A 45 -15.05 3.87 -6.91
N SER A 46 -15.00 5.17 -7.20
CA SER A 46 -13.86 6.02 -6.85
C SER A 46 -14.11 6.68 -5.50
N LEU A 47 -13.25 6.38 -4.53
CA LEU A 47 -13.36 6.98 -3.19
C LEU A 47 -13.25 8.50 -3.24
N ASP A 48 -12.36 9.03 -4.09
CA ASP A 48 -12.15 10.47 -4.29
C ASP A 48 -13.39 11.20 -4.83
N ALA A 49 -14.29 10.47 -5.51
CA ALA A 49 -15.54 11.03 -6.04
C ALA A 49 -16.71 10.93 -5.04
N ALA A 50 -16.65 9.96 -4.12
CA ALA A 50 -17.71 9.70 -3.15
C ALA A 50 -17.55 10.51 -1.85
N VAL A 51 -16.32 10.89 -1.50
CA VAL A 51 -16.01 11.63 -0.27
C VAL A 51 -15.64 13.06 -0.61
N GLY A 52 -16.31 14.02 0.02
CA GLY A 52 -15.96 15.44 -0.10
C GLY A 52 -14.55 15.70 0.42
N ARG A 53 -13.73 16.46 -0.33
CA ARG A 53 -12.41 16.90 0.15
C ARG A 53 -12.60 17.78 1.38
N THR A 54 -12.14 17.32 2.53
CA THR A 54 -12.08 18.14 3.74
C THR A 54 -11.03 19.24 3.55
N THR A 55 -11.48 20.48 3.38
CA THR A 55 -10.63 21.66 3.22
C THR A 55 -9.99 22.10 4.54
N SER A 56 -10.54 21.65 5.66
CA SER A 56 -10.14 22.03 7.01
C SER A 56 -9.66 20.81 7.80
N GLY A 57 -8.50 20.94 8.46
CA GLY A 57 -7.99 19.93 9.37
C GLY A 57 -8.79 19.92 10.69
N THR A 58 -8.62 18.87 11.48
CA THR A 58 -9.17 18.81 12.85
C THR A 58 -8.15 19.33 13.85
N GLU A 59 -8.57 19.67 15.08
CA GLU A 59 -7.64 20.11 16.12
C GLU A 59 -6.56 19.06 16.44
N ALA A 60 -6.94 17.77 16.39
CA ALA A 60 -6.02 16.65 16.60
C ALA A 60 -5.10 16.36 15.40
N CYS A 61 -5.50 16.78 14.18
CA CYS A 61 -4.72 16.59 12.96
C CYS A 61 -4.94 17.79 12.01
N PRO A 62 -4.28 18.93 12.28
CA PRO A 62 -4.49 20.18 11.54
C PRO A 62 -3.86 20.16 10.14
N SER A 63 -2.99 19.18 9.85
CA SER A 63 -2.36 19.01 8.55
C SER A 63 -2.05 17.54 8.27
N VAL A 64 -1.93 17.15 7.00
CA VAL A 64 -1.48 15.79 6.58
C VAL A 64 -0.18 15.39 7.28
N GLY A 65 0.78 16.33 7.42
CA GLY A 65 2.05 16.08 8.09
C GLY A 65 1.97 15.87 9.61
N SER A 66 0.81 16.11 10.22
CA SER A 66 0.59 15.94 11.66
C SER A 66 0.22 14.51 12.05
N ALA A 67 -0.06 13.62 11.08
CA ALA A 67 -0.46 12.23 11.33
C ALA A 67 0.54 11.44 12.21
N GLY A 68 1.85 11.72 12.07
CA GLY A 68 2.91 11.08 12.86
C GLY A 68 3.34 11.85 14.11
N HIS A 69 2.56 12.84 14.56
CA HIS A 69 2.97 13.72 15.66
C HIS A 69 3.13 12.96 16.98
N TRP A 70 2.11 12.20 17.37
CA TRP A 70 2.04 11.49 18.66
C TRP A 70 3.10 10.38 18.79
N VAL A 71 3.55 9.82 17.67
CA VAL A 71 4.62 8.82 17.61
C VAL A 71 6.01 9.48 17.45
N GLY A 72 6.07 10.81 17.33
CA GLY A 72 7.32 11.58 17.22
C GLY A 72 7.97 11.57 15.83
N VAL A 73 7.45 10.78 14.87
CA VAL A 73 8.00 10.61 13.52
C VAL A 73 7.63 11.73 12.52
N CYS A 74 6.79 12.68 12.94
CA CYS A 74 6.40 13.82 12.12
C CYS A 74 7.58 14.69 11.66
N GLN A 75 7.36 15.60 10.70
CA GLN A 75 8.32 16.64 10.31
C GLN A 75 7.72 18.03 10.57
N PRO A 76 8.30 18.89 11.42
CA PRO A 76 7.68 20.18 11.77
C PRO A 76 7.62 21.15 10.57
N CYS A 77 6.57 21.95 10.48
CA CYS A 77 6.43 22.99 9.46
C CYS A 77 7.26 24.23 9.81
N ASP A 78 8.11 24.69 8.88
CA ASP A 78 8.93 25.91 9.07
C ASP A 78 8.11 27.20 9.08
N PHE A 79 6.92 27.18 8.47
CA PHE A 79 6.13 28.37 8.18
C PHE A 79 4.88 28.55 9.06
N VAL A 80 4.42 27.50 9.75
CA VAL A 80 3.16 27.53 10.52
C VAL A 80 3.19 28.56 11.65
N HIS A 81 4.27 28.59 12.46
CA HIS A 81 4.42 29.53 13.57
C HIS A 81 4.65 30.97 13.12
N ARG A 82 4.96 31.18 11.84
CA ARG A 82 5.12 32.51 11.24
C ARG A 82 3.83 33.00 10.59
N GLY A 83 2.78 32.17 10.52
CA GLY A 83 1.56 32.47 9.78
C GLY A 83 1.73 32.46 8.25
N LEU A 84 2.84 31.91 7.74
CA LEU A 84 3.16 31.91 6.30
C LEU A 84 2.78 30.59 5.60
N CYS A 85 2.17 29.63 6.31
CA CYS A 85 1.78 28.36 5.70
C CYS A 85 0.49 28.52 4.89
N THR A 86 0.60 28.46 3.57
CA THR A 86 -0.55 28.55 2.64
C THR A 86 -1.25 27.20 2.40
N ASN A 87 -0.59 26.09 2.75
CA ASN A 87 -1.11 24.75 2.45
C ASN A 87 -2.23 24.28 3.39
N GLY A 88 -2.43 24.95 4.53
CA GLY A 88 -3.46 24.60 5.51
C GLY A 88 -3.47 23.10 5.88
N ALA A 89 -4.63 22.47 5.75
CA ALA A 89 -4.84 21.05 6.02
C ALA A 89 -4.03 20.13 5.09
N ALA A 90 -3.75 20.55 3.86
CA ALA A 90 -2.98 19.77 2.89
C ALA A 90 -1.46 19.87 3.12
N CYS A 91 -1.00 20.62 4.13
CA CYS A 91 0.42 20.74 4.42
C CYS A 91 1.03 19.38 4.78
N LYS A 92 2.09 19.01 4.06
CA LYS A 92 2.87 17.77 4.29
C LYS A 92 3.71 17.81 5.57
N TYR A 93 3.77 18.96 6.24
CA TYR A 93 4.51 19.17 7.48
C TYR A 93 3.57 19.37 8.66
N CYS A 94 4.04 18.99 9.85
CA CYS A 94 3.31 19.00 11.09
C CYS A 94 3.10 20.42 11.61
N HIS A 95 1.84 20.73 11.94
CA HIS A 95 1.43 22.01 12.53
C HIS A 95 1.30 21.95 14.06
N LEU A 96 1.38 20.76 14.66
CA LEU A 96 1.27 20.56 16.12
C LEU A 96 2.61 20.70 16.87
N CYS A 97 3.74 20.62 16.16
CA CYS A 97 5.04 20.74 16.80
C CYS A 97 5.26 22.16 17.35
N PRO A 98 5.91 22.34 18.52
CA PRO A 98 6.22 23.67 19.04
C PRO A 98 7.24 24.45 18.18
N PRO A 99 7.31 25.79 18.35
CA PRO A 99 8.23 26.63 17.59
C PRO A 99 9.68 26.24 17.89
N GLY A 100 10.54 26.28 16.86
CA GLY A 100 11.96 25.96 16.99
C GLY A 100 12.31 24.47 16.92
N MET A 101 11.31 23.56 16.89
CA MET A 101 11.54 22.11 16.74
C MET A 101 12.34 21.74 15.48
N ASN A 102 12.14 22.45 14.38
CA ASN A 102 12.92 22.24 13.16
C ASN A 102 14.41 22.49 13.37
N ARG A 103 14.77 23.58 14.06
CA ARG A 103 16.16 23.90 14.38
C ARG A 103 16.75 22.86 15.32
N LEU A 104 16.00 22.43 16.34
CA LEU A 104 16.43 21.42 17.29
C LEU A 104 16.71 20.07 16.60
N ARG A 105 15.76 19.56 15.82
CA ARG A 105 15.89 18.28 15.10
C ARG A 105 17.00 18.30 14.06
N ARG A 106 17.19 19.43 13.36
CA ARG A 106 18.34 19.61 12.44
C ARG A 106 19.68 19.54 13.19
N LYS A 107 19.78 20.16 14.38
CA LYS A 107 20.99 20.08 15.21
C LYS A 107 21.25 18.64 15.68
N GLN A 108 20.22 17.96 16.19
CA GLN A 108 20.33 16.56 16.62
C GLN A 108 20.78 15.64 15.48
N LYS A 109 20.16 15.75 14.30
CA LYS A 109 20.56 14.97 13.11
C LYS A 109 22.01 15.20 12.72
N LYS A 110 22.48 16.46 12.76
CA LYS A 110 23.89 16.80 12.49
C LYS A 110 24.84 16.22 13.54
N ALA A 111 24.49 16.27 14.81
CA ALA A 111 25.31 15.71 15.89
C ALA A 111 25.43 14.19 15.76
N LEU A 112 24.33 13.49 15.51
CA LEU A 112 24.31 12.05 15.27
C LEU A 112 25.12 11.66 14.03
N ALA A 113 24.99 12.41 12.93
CA ALA A 113 25.79 12.17 11.72
C ALA A 113 27.30 12.33 11.97
N LYS A 114 27.72 13.35 12.73
CA LYS A 114 29.12 13.53 13.12
C LYS A 114 29.63 12.40 14.01
N ALA A 115 28.84 11.99 15.01
CA ALA A 115 29.19 10.87 15.88
C ALA A 115 29.34 9.56 15.08
N ALA A 116 28.42 9.30 14.14
CA ALA A 116 28.49 8.13 13.26
C ALA A 116 29.75 8.16 12.36
N GLN A 117 30.10 9.32 11.79
CA GLN A 117 31.33 9.48 11.01
C GLN A 117 32.61 9.23 11.82
N GLN A 118 32.62 9.59 13.11
CA GLN A 118 33.75 9.32 13.99
C GLN A 118 33.91 7.82 14.28
N LEU A 119 32.80 7.09 14.42
CA LEU A 119 32.82 5.63 14.62
C LEU A 119 33.27 4.89 13.35
N THR A 120 32.87 5.34 12.17
CA THR A 120 33.26 4.70 10.89
C THR A 120 34.63 5.13 10.39
N GLY A 121 35.09 6.34 10.74
CA GLY A 121 36.39 6.89 10.34
C GLY A 121 37.61 6.27 11.07
N ALA A 122 37.39 5.47 12.12
CA ALA A 122 38.47 4.78 12.85
C ALA A 122 38.92 3.47 12.16
N SER A 123 38.16 2.93 11.21
CA SER A 123 38.48 1.65 10.54
C SER A 123 39.25 1.81 9.21
N GLY A 124 39.65 3.03 8.83
CA GLY A 124 40.26 3.34 7.53
C GLY A 124 41.71 3.82 7.56
N ALA A 125 42.42 3.70 8.66
CA ALA A 125 43.82 4.17 8.80
C ALA A 125 44.86 3.04 8.74
N LEU A 126 44.71 2.07 7.81
CA LEU A 126 45.87 1.30 7.37
C LEU A 126 46.68 2.16 6.39
N ARG A 127 47.50 3.05 6.94
CA ARG A 127 48.57 3.71 6.20
C ARG A 127 49.57 2.62 5.79
N GLN A 128 49.63 2.26 4.51
CA GLN A 128 50.83 1.62 3.97
C GLN A 128 51.96 2.67 3.98
N PRO A 129 53.11 2.41 4.61
CA PRO A 129 54.26 3.27 4.42
C PRO A 129 54.77 3.11 2.98
N PRO A 130 55.15 4.20 2.27
CA PRO A 130 55.89 4.07 1.03
C PRO A 130 57.23 3.37 1.33
N GLY A 131 57.43 2.21 0.71
CA GLY A 131 58.63 1.40 0.87
C GLY A 131 59.87 2.15 0.38
N ALA A 132 60.94 2.08 1.19
CA ALA A 132 62.27 2.52 0.80
C ALA A 132 62.83 1.56 -0.28
N GLY A 133 62.84 2.01 -1.53
CA GLY A 133 63.56 1.38 -2.63
C GLY A 133 64.95 2.02 -2.79
N ARG A 134 65.95 1.17 -2.98
CA ARG A 134 67.41 1.41 -2.94
C ARG A 134 67.95 2.34 -4.01
#